data_AF-A0A6S7LHI4-F1
#
_entry.id   AF-A0A6S7LHI4-F1
#
_cell.length_a   1.000
_cell.length_b   1.000
_cell.length_c   1.000
_cell.angle_alpha   90.00
_cell.angle_beta   90.00
_cell.angle_gamma   90.00
#
_symmetry.space_group_name_H-M   'P 1'
#
loop_
_entity.id
_entity.type
_entity.pdbx_description
1 polymer ?
#
loop_
_entity_poly.entity_id
_entity_poly.type
_entity_poly.pdbx_seq_one_letter_code
_entity_poly.pdbx_strand_id
1 'polypeptide(L)'
;VLLAAIRWIKHDIESRRHSLCRLLSHIRLPFVSPGFVQSLCKSTDPNDAMLLQLISDICTSRCSRAVHVKKRSPLGPQVMYIVGGYLRQSLRVVECYYPRHNSWSLLKSLQQPRSGAGAAFVGK
;
A
#
# COMPACT_ATOMS: atom_id res chain seq x y z
N VAL A 1 2.95 3.89 -4.79
CA VAL A 1 2.53 2.64 -5.45
C VAL A 1 1.83 2.92 -6.78
N LEU A 2 0.71 3.66 -6.83
CA LEU A 2 0.01 3.96 -8.08
C LEU A 2 0.93 4.64 -9.13
N LEU A 3 1.71 5.66 -8.75
CA LEU A 3 2.68 6.30 -9.65
C LEU A 3 3.73 5.33 -10.21
N ALA A 4 4.19 4.38 -9.40
CA ALA A 4 5.16 3.39 -9.84
C ALA A 4 4.53 2.42 -10.86
N ALA A 5 3.28 2.00 -10.63
CA ALA A 5 2.52 1.19 -11.58
C ALA A 5 2.31 1.92 -12.92
N ILE A 6 1.98 3.22 -12.87
CA ILE A 6 1.80 4.05 -14.06
C ILE A 6 3.11 4.19 -14.84
N ARG A 7 4.21 4.52 -14.15
CA ARG A 7 5.55 4.59 -14.77
C ARG A 7 5.97 3.24 -15.37
N TRP A 8 5.66 2.13 -14.71
CA TRP A 8 5.95 0.78 -15.20
C TRP A 8 5.22 0.45 -16.50
N ILE A 9 3.97 0.91 -16.65
CA ILE A 9 3.17 0.69 -17.87
C ILE A 9 3.65 1.60 -19.00
N LYS A 10 3.93 2.87 -18.70
CA LYS A 10 4.46 3.82 -19.68
C LYS A 10 5.77 3.35 -20.33
N HIS A 11 6.56 2.57 -19.61
CA HIS A 11 7.84 2.06 -20.12
C HIS A 11 7.66 1.03 -21.27
N ASP A 12 6.58 0.27 -21.31
CA ASP A 12 6.37 -0.79 -22.32
C ASP A 12 4.87 -1.09 -22.40
N ILE A 13 4.21 -0.31 -23.24
CA ILE A 13 2.76 -0.18 -23.24
C ILE A 13 2.07 -1.37 -23.91
N GLU A 14 2.62 -1.81 -25.04
CA GLU A 14 2.06 -2.91 -25.86
C GLU A 14 1.99 -4.22 -25.08
N SER A 15 3.07 -4.56 -24.37
CA SER A 15 3.16 -5.82 -23.64
C SER A 15 2.40 -5.78 -22.31
N ARG A 16 2.37 -4.62 -21.62
CA ARG A 16 1.90 -4.51 -20.24
C ARG A 16 0.46 -4.07 -20.09
N ARG A 17 -0.17 -3.55 -21.15
CA ARG A 17 -1.59 -3.12 -21.15
C ARG A 17 -2.53 -4.23 -20.70
N HIS A 18 -2.30 -5.47 -21.13
CA HIS A 18 -3.11 -6.63 -20.74
C HIS A 18 -2.98 -6.96 -19.23
N SER A 19 -1.85 -6.62 -18.62
CA SER A 19 -1.60 -6.83 -17.19
C SER A 19 -2.12 -5.69 -16.30
N LEU A 20 -2.52 -4.56 -16.89
CA LEU A 20 -2.94 -3.36 -16.15
C LEU A 20 -4.13 -3.63 -15.24
N CYS A 21 -5.21 -4.22 -15.76
CA CYS A 21 -6.41 -4.52 -14.96
C CYS A 21 -6.08 -5.45 -13.78
N ARG A 22 -5.18 -6.41 -14.00
CA ARG A 22 -4.71 -7.34 -12.97
C ARG A 22 -3.79 -6.65 -11.96
N LEU A 23 -2.96 -5.70 -12.37
CA LEU A 23 -2.12 -4.92 -11.47
C LEU A 23 -2.95 -3.96 -10.60
N LEU A 24 -3.93 -3.28 -11.19
CA LEU A 24 -4.81 -2.35 -10.49
C LEU A 24 -5.67 -3.03 -9.44
N SER A 25 -6.11 -4.28 -9.66
CA SER A 25 -6.89 -5.02 -8.67
C SER A 25 -6.11 -5.30 -7.37
N HIS A 26 -4.78 -5.26 -7.43
CA HIS A 26 -3.91 -5.37 -6.26
C HIS A 26 -3.59 -4.02 -5.60
N ILE A 27 -3.88 -2.90 -6.26
CA ILE A 27 -3.70 -1.55 -5.72
C ILE A 27 -4.98 -1.15 -4.98
N ARG A 28 -4.85 -0.76 -3.71
CA ARG A 28 -5.98 -0.28 -2.90
C ARG A 28 -6.35 1.15 -3.28
N LEU A 29 -7.01 1.29 -4.43
CA LEU A 29 -7.52 2.55 -4.98
C LEU A 29 -8.44 3.35 -4.04
N PRO A 30 -9.21 2.75 -3.09
CA PRO A 30 -10.01 3.53 -2.13
C PRO A 30 -9.20 4.49 -1.24
N PHE A 31 -7.89 4.28 -1.10
CA PHE A 31 -7.01 5.17 -0.33
C PHE A 31 -6.30 6.21 -1.20
N VAL A 32 -6.62 6.27 -2.50
CA VAL A 32 -6.11 7.30 -3.40
C VAL A 32 -7.04 8.50 -3.33
N SER A 33 -6.50 9.67 -2.97
CA SER A 33 -7.29 10.90 -2.89
C SER A 33 -7.88 11.28 -4.25
N PRO A 34 -9.17 11.69 -4.33
CA PRO A 34 -9.76 12.22 -5.55
C PRO A 34 -8.97 13.40 -6.14
N GLY A 35 -8.39 14.25 -5.29
CA GLY A 35 -7.57 15.38 -5.73
C GLY A 35 -6.26 14.94 -6.41
N PHE A 36 -5.70 13.81 -5.97
CA PHE A 36 -4.53 13.21 -6.62
C PHE A 36 -4.89 12.66 -8.02
N VAL A 37 -6.06 12.02 -8.15
CA VAL A 37 -6.56 11.53 -9.45
C VAL A 37 -6.81 12.69 -10.41
N GLN A 38 -7.47 13.77 -9.96
CA GLN A 38 -7.68 14.98 -10.75
C GLN A 38 -6.36 15.65 -11.17
N SER A 39 -5.37 15.72 -10.28
CA SER A 39 -4.05 16.23 -10.60
C SER A 39 -3.35 15.37 -11.67
N LEU A 40 -3.57 14.06 -11.63
CA LEU A 40 -3.11 13.14 -12.68
C LEU A 40 -3.78 13.44 -14.03
N CYS A 41 -5.10 13.66 -14.07
CA CYS A 41 -5.81 14.02 -15.30
C CYS A 41 -5.26 15.31 -15.91
N LYS A 42 -5.02 16.33 -15.08
CA LYS A 42 -4.56 17.65 -15.52
C LYS A 42 -3.11 17.67 -16.01
N SER A 43 -2.27 16.77 -15.50
CA SER A 43 -0.86 16.67 -15.87
C SER A 43 -0.58 15.70 -17.02
N THR A 44 -1.64 15.07 -17.56
CA THR A 44 -1.52 14.07 -18.63
C THR A 44 -1.74 14.72 -19.98
N ASP A 45 -0.89 14.37 -20.95
CA ASP A 45 -1.05 14.80 -22.34
C ASP A 45 -2.38 14.30 -22.93
N PRO A 46 -3.12 15.14 -23.68
CA PRO A 46 -4.40 14.75 -24.30
C PRO A 46 -4.30 13.56 -25.26
N ASN A 47 -3.09 13.31 -25.79
CA ASN A 47 -2.81 12.21 -26.72
C ASN A 47 -2.48 10.89 -26.00
N ASP A 48 -2.30 10.90 -24.68
CA ASP A 48 -2.06 9.69 -23.87
C ASP A 48 -3.40 8.99 -23.61
N ALA A 49 -3.99 8.48 -24.69
CA ALA A 49 -5.28 7.79 -24.70
C ALA A 49 -5.31 6.63 -23.68
N MET A 50 -4.16 6.03 -23.39
CA MET A 50 -4.04 4.95 -22.41
C MET A 50 -4.17 5.44 -20.96
N LEU A 51 -3.58 6.58 -20.63
CA LEU A 51 -3.69 7.15 -19.28
C LEU A 51 -5.09 7.75 -19.04
N LEU A 52 -5.70 8.32 -20.08
CA LEU A 52 -7.09 8.75 -20.05
C LEU A 52 -8.06 7.57 -19.88
N GLN A 53 -7.83 6.45 -20.59
CA GLN A 53 -8.60 5.22 -20.40
C GLN A 53 -8.41 4.64 -18.98
N LEU A 54 -7.16 4.65 -18.48
CA LEU A 54 -6.83 4.22 -17.13
C LEU A 54 -7.52 5.06 -16.04
N ILE A 55 -7.50 6.39 -16.17
CA ILE A 55 -8.21 7.30 -15.28
C ILE A 55 -9.71 7.03 -15.35
N SER A 56 -10.25 6.86 -16.55
CA SER A 56 -11.66 6.51 -16.75
C SER A 56 -11.99 5.19 -16.03
N ASP A 57 -11.17 4.15 -16.17
CA ASP A 57 -11.34 2.85 -15.50
C ASP A 57 -11.24 2.92 -13.97
N ILE A 58 -10.41 3.83 -13.45
CA ILE A 58 -10.30 4.13 -12.01
C ILE A 58 -11.54 4.90 -11.50
N CYS A 59 -12.02 5.89 -12.27
CA CYS A 59 -13.11 6.80 -11.90
C CYS A 59 -14.52 6.22 -12.09
N THR A 60 -14.77 5.44 -13.16
CA THR A 60 -16.15 5.19 -13.62
C THR A 60 -16.93 4.14 -12.86
N SER A 61 -16.34 3.08 -12.30
CA SER A 61 -17.01 2.14 -11.34
C SER A 61 -16.49 0.71 -11.33
N ARG A 62 -15.59 0.28 -12.22
CA ARG A 62 -15.08 -1.11 -12.19
C ARG A 62 -14.11 -1.35 -11.02
N CYS A 63 -13.39 -0.33 -10.59
CA CYS A 63 -12.45 -0.41 -9.46
C CYS A 63 -13.06 0.01 -8.11
N SER A 64 -14.07 0.88 -8.10
CA SER A 64 -14.75 1.33 -6.87
C SER A 64 -15.83 0.37 -6.38
N ARG A 65 -16.28 -0.61 -7.17
CA ARG A 65 -17.03 -1.78 -6.64
C ARG A 65 -16.12 -2.85 -6.03
N ALA A 66 -14.81 -2.80 -6.28
CA ALA A 66 -13.81 -3.60 -5.55
C ALA A 66 -13.52 -3.04 -4.14
N VAL A 67 -14.45 -2.28 -3.55
CA VAL A 67 -14.40 -1.73 -2.19
C VAL A 67 -14.41 -2.82 -1.11
N HIS A 68 -14.65 -4.09 -1.46
CA HIS A 68 -14.15 -5.19 -0.65
C HIS A 68 -12.65 -5.37 -0.88
N VAL A 69 -11.83 -4.43 -0.39
CA VAL A 69 -10.48 -4.81 0.04
C VAL A 69 -10.71 -5.84 1.11
N LYS A 70 -10.70 -7.12 0.73
CA LYS A 70 -10.96 -8.23 1.65
C LYS A 70 -10.04 -7.99 2.84
N LYS A 71 -10.66 -7.73 4.00
CA LYS A 71 -9.91 -7.51 5.23
C LYS A 71 -8.94 -8.68 5.32
N ARG A 72 -7.65 -8.40 5.53
CA ARG A 72 -6.68 -9.49 5.68
C ARG A 72 -7.20 -10.33 6.84
N SER A 73 -7.62 -11.55 6.54
CA SER A 73 -8.11 -12.54 7.49
C SER A 73 -7.04 -13.62 7.60
N PRO A 74 -5.92 -13.34 8.29
CA PRO A 74 -4.92 -14.36 8.52
C PRO A 74 -5.58 -15.52 9.26
N LEU A 75 -5.20 -16.75 8.91
CA LEU A 75 -5.60 -17.96 9.64
C LEU A 75 -5.06 -17.97 11.10
N GLY A 76 -4.09 -17.09 11.41
CA GLY A 76 -3.45 -16.97 12.71
C GLY A 76 -3.88 -15.75 13.53
N PRO A 77 -3.27 -15.57 14.73
CA PRO A 77 -3.58 -14.47 15.63
C PRO A 77 -3.25 -13.12 15.00
N GLN A 78 -4.17 -12.17 15.15
CA GLN A 78 -3.94 -10.78 14.78
C GLN A 78 -3.16 -10.09 15.90
N VAL A 79 -1.94 -9.65 15.61
CA VAL A 79 -1.04 -8.97 16.55
C VAL A 79 -0.42 -7.73 15.90
N MET A 80 0.02 -6.78 16.72
CA MET A 80 0.77 -5.61 16.26
C MET A 80 2.17 -5.63 16.88
N TYR A 81 3.19 -5.56 16.04
CA TYR A 81 4.58 -5.43 16.48
C TYR A 81 5.01 -3.96 16.44
N ILE A 82 5.52 -3.47 17.56
CA ILE A 82 6.11 -2.13 17.70
C ILE A 82 7.61 -2.36 17.86
N VAL A 83 8.41 -1.88 16.93
CA VAL A 83 9.85 -2.21 16.83
C VAL A 83 10.68 -0.93 16.81
N GLY A 84 11.48 -0.71 17.84
CA GLY A 84 12.29 0.49 18.01
C GLY A 84 11.46 1.71 18.43
N GLY A 85 11.75 2.86 17.83
CA GLY A 85 11.11 4.14 18.15
C GLY A 85 12.10 5.17 18.66
N TYR A 86 11.60 6.35 19.02
CA TYR A 86 12.43 7.45 19.52
C TYR A 86 11.81 8.07 20.76
N LEU A 87 12.60 8.12 21.84
CA LEU A 87 12.28 8.88 23.05
C LEU A 87 13.58 9.46 23.60
N ARG A 88 13.88 10.72 23.26
CA ARG A 88 15.17 11.41 23.47
C ARG A 88 16.39 10.77 22.78
N GLN A 89 16.30 9.47 22.47
CA GLN A 89 17.23 8.67 21.72
C GLN A 89 16.48 7.54 21.00
N SER A 90 17.11 6.93 19.99
CA SER A 90 16.58 5.73 19.34
C SER A 90 16.46 4.58 20.34
N LEU A 91 15.41 3.78 20.22
CA LEU A 91 15.07 2.70 21.14
C LEU A 91 15.41 1.33 20.55
N ARG A 92 15.71 0.37 21.43
CA ARG A 92 15.89 -1.06 21.09
C ARG A 92 14.65 -1.90 21.40
N VAL A 93 13.64 -1.30 22.01
CA VAL A 93 12.45 -2.00 22.52
C VAL A 93 11.69 -2.65 21.37
N VAL A 94 11.18 -3.85 21.63
CA VAL A 94 10.31 -4.57 20.71
C VAL A 94 9.13 -5.06 21.53
N GLU A 95 7.93 -4.64 21.18
CA GLU A 95 6.71 -4.98 21.90
C GLU A 95 5.71 -5.60 20.93
N CYS A 96 4.93 -6.55 21.43
CA CYS A 96 3.82 -7.13 20.70
C CYS A 96 2.52 -6.88 21.46
N TYR A 97 1.62 -6.16 20.81
CA TYR A 97 0.27 -5.91 21.28
C TYR A 97 -0.70 -6.95 20.72
N TYR A 98 -1.54 -7.49 21.60
CA TYR A 98 -2.61 -8.44 21.28
C TYR A 98 -3.97 -7.76 21.39
N PRO A 99 -4.56 -7.24 20.29
CA PRO A 99 -5.84 -6.52 20.33
C PRO A 99 -6.99 -7.30 20.94
N ARG A 100 -7.01 -8.64 20.78
CA ARG A 100 -8.06 -9.50 21.35
C ARG A 100 -8.06 -9.55 22.87
N HIS A 101 -6.89 -9.45 23.48
CA HIS A 101 -6.71 -9.54 24.94
C HIS A 101 -6.41 -8.19 25.57
N ASN A 102 -6.33 -7.13 24.74
CA ASN A 102 -5.86 -5.80 25.12
C ASN A 102 -4.58 -5.83 25.98
N SER A 103 -3.62 -6.66 25.59
CA SER A 103 -2.42 -6.91 26.37
C SER A 103 -1.15 -6.68 25.56
N TRP A 104 -0.08 -6.34 26.28
CA TRP A 104 1.25 -6.11 25.74
C TRP A 104 2.19 -7.20 26.20
N SER A 105 3.13 -7.58 25.34
CA SER A 105 4.23 -8.48 25.67
C SER A 105 5.53 -7.85 25.20
N LEU A 106 6.54 -7.89 26.08
CA LEU A 106 7.89 -7.48 25.72
C LEU A 106 8.59 -8.62 24.99
N LEU A 107 9.23 -8.31 23.86
CA LEU A 107 9.97 -9.26 23.05
C LEU A 107 11.47 -9.00 23.10
N LYS A 108 12.24 -9.85 22.41
CA LYS A 108 13.69 -9.69 22.29
C LYS A 108 14.02 -8.33 21.64
N SER A 109 14.82 -7.54 22.35
CA SER A 109 15.26 -6.23 21.88
C SER A 109 16.12 -6.31 20.63
N LEU A 110 16.12 -5.22 19.85
CA LEU A 110 17.01 -5.06 18.70
C LEU A 110 18.49 -5.03 19.13
N GLN A 111 19.36 -5.57 18.27
CA GLN A 111 20.81 -5.50 18.47
C GLN A 111 21.37 -4.08 18.46
N GLN A 112 20.71 -3.17 17.73
CA GLN A 112 21.03 -1.75 17.67
C GLN A 112 19.75 -0.92 17.76
N PRO A 113 19.75 0.25 18.44
CA PRO A 113 18.57 1.10 18.53
C PRO A 113 18.21 1.66 17.16
N ARG A 114 16.92 1.68 16.81
CA ARG A 114 16.44 2.18 15.51
C ARG A 114 15.21 3.06 15.67
N SER A 115 15.14 4.11 14.87
CA SER A 115 13.99 5.01 14.72
C SER A 115 13.81 5.37 13.24
N GLY A 116 12.59 5.78 12.84
CA GLY A 116 12.29 6.16 11.44
C GLY A 116 12.35 5.01 10.42
N ALA A 117 12.43 3.75 10.87
CA ALA A 117 12.50 2.58 10.00
C ALA A 117 11.12 2.15 9.49
N GLY A 118 11.08 1.55 8.30
CA GLY A 118 9.93 0.80 7.81
C GLY A 118 9.98 -0.66 8.25
N ALA A 119 8.82 -1.28 8.46
CA ALA A 119 8.70 -2.70 8.79
C ALA A 119 7.75 -3.41 7.82
N ALA A 120 8.06 -4.65 7.47
CA ALA A 120 7.22 -5.52 6.67
C ALA A 120 7.27 -6.94 7.22
N PHE A 121 6.17 -7.66 7.07
CA PHE A 121 6.09 -9.10 7.34
C PHE A 121 6.09 -9.84 6.01
N VAL A 122 7.01 -10.78 5.85
CA VAL A 122 7.06 -11.72 4.72
C VAL A 122 6.73 -13.08 5.30
N GLY A 123 5.61 -13.67 4.86
CA GLY A 123 5.26 -15.04 5.23
C GLY A 123 6.29 -16.02 4.68
N LYS A 124 6.43 -17.17 5.34
CA LYS A 124 7.10 -18.32 4.72
C LYS A 124 6.25 -18.89 3.61
#